data_AF-A0A9X5U3S4-F1
#
_entry.id   AF-A0A9X5U3S4-F1
#
_cell.length_a   1.000
_cell.length_b   1.000
_cell.length_c   1.000
_cell.angle_alpha   90.00
_cell.angle_beta   90.00
_cell.angle_gamma   90.00
#
_symmetry.space_group_name_H-M   'P 1'
#
loop_
_entity.id
_entity.type
_entity.pdbx_description
1 polymer ?
#
loop_
_entity_poly.entity_id
_entity_poly.type
_entity_poly.pdbx_seq_one_letter_code
_entity_poly.pdbx_strand_id
1 'polypeptide(L)'
;MSKLTLLLLSSLLATSAIADTLPVQPWQNMGEYDGIVLPNDKIITGMVTATAFINEQGHIEQTEWQGEPQELVKLSQRTGLPAYVEPYQSCTYDETQTQQICTPSASQKEFRFFYTLPKHLRKEAFTKPVKIQSPPYPALAQEKGEEGTVIIGAFVPPTGSTFLYTIKSSGFRRLDKAAYSAVHASLPLHPATYKKQPVAIAYQIPIKFSLESEPSTDSTKAEKTIDSTQKTTKNTKKPKRKKAKNTKK
;
A
#
# COMPACT_ATOMS: atom_id res chain seq x y z
N MET A 1 55.49 39.04 -8.94
CA MET A 1 55.34 38.31 -7.65
C MET A 1 53.86 38.36 -7.29
N SER A 2 53.08 37.31 -7.07
CA SER A 2 53.21 35.86 -7.22
C SER A 2 51.77 35.37 -7.46
N LYS A 3 51.55 34.58 -8.52
CA LYS A 3 50.29 33.86 -8.75
C LYS A 3 50.33 32.61 -7.87
N LEU A 4 49.30 32.36 -7.07
CA LEU A 4 49.10 31.04 -6.47
C LEU A 4 47.63 30.64 -6.57
N THR A 5 47.25 30.21 -7.77
CA THR A 5 46.08 29.37 -8.02
C THR A 5 46.34 27.98 -7.47
N LEU A 6 45.65 27.61 -6.38
CA LEU A 6 45.62 26.24 -5.87
C LEU A 6 44.41 25.53 -6.47
N LEU A 7 44.64 24.79 -7.56
CA LEU A 7 43.67 23.84 -8.11
C LEU A 7 43.70 22.58 -7.24
N LEU A 8 42.75 22.43 -6.34
CA LEU A 8 42.44 21.14 -5.72
C LEU A 8 41.60 20.32 -6.71
N LEU A 9 42.28 19.49 -7.51
CA LEU A 9 41.67 18.32 -8.13
C LEU A 9 41.16 17.41 -7.00
N SER A 10 39.85 17.38 -6.79
CA SER A 10 39.20 16.28 -6.08
C SER A 10 38.65 15.31 -7.13
N SER A 11 39.36 14.22 -7.26
CA SER A 11 39.08 13.05 -8.08
C SER A 11 37.81 12.31 -7.62
N LEU A 12 37.01 11.89 -8.60
CA LEU A 12 36.11 10.73 -8.67
C LEU A 12 35.40 10.27 -7.37
N LEU A 13 34.07 10.37 -7.39
CA LEU A 13 33.18 9.28 -6.98
C LEU A 13 32.14 9.07 -8.08
N ALA A 14 32.50 8.27 -9.08
CA ALA A 14 31.52 7.60 -9.91
C ALA A 14 31.03 6.37 -9.14
N THR A 15 29.96 6.51 -8.35
CA THR A 15 29.20 5.38 -7.80
C THR A 15 27.72 5.74 -7.68
N SER A 16 27.05 6.00 -8.80
CA SER A 16 25.58 5.92 -8.86
C SER A 16 25.08 4.95 -9.93
N ALA A 17 25.96 4.35 -10.73
CA ALA A 17 25.55 3.48 -11.84
C ALA A 17 25.12 2.06 -11.42
N ILE A 18 25.30 1.66 -10.14
CA ILE A 18 24.95 0.31 -9.66
C ILE A 18 23.54 0.28 -9.04
N ALA A 19 22.98 1.44 -8.67
CA ALA A 19 21.63 1.51 -8.12
C ALA A 19 20.56 1.22 -9.18
N ASP A 20 20.74 1.60 -10.44
CA ASP A 20 19.71 1.41 -11.47
C ASP A 20 19.60 -0.03 -12.02
N THR A 21 20.42 -0.98 -11.55
CA THR A 21 20.51 -2.35 -12.12
C THR A 21 19.99 -3.45 -11.20
N LEU A 22 19.68 -3.18 -9.94
CA LEU A 22 19.19 -4.20 -9.02
C LEU A 22 17.74 -4.59 -9.34
N PRO A 23 17.36 -5.87 -9.20
CA PRO A 23 15.97 -6.28 -9.33
C PRO A 23 15.11 -5.61 -8.25
N VAL A 24 13.94 -5.13 -8.65
CA VAL A 24 12.99 -4.47 -7.74
C VAL A 24 11.94 -5.50 -7.29
N GLN A 25 11.91 -5.75 -5.99
CA GLN A 25 10.87 -6.56 -5.35
C GLN A 25 9.52 -5.83 -5.36
N PRO A 26 8.39 -6.56 -5.28
CA PRO A 26 7.09 -5.95 -5.01
C PRO A 26 7.14 -5.07 -3.75
N TRP A 27 6.62 -3.86 -3.86
CA TRP A 27 6.56 -2.92 -2.75
C TRP A 27 5.76 -3.50 -1.56
N GLN A 28 6.03 -3.00 -0.36
CA GLN A 28 5.35 -3.39 0.87
C GLN A 28 4.59 -2.22 1.50
N ASN A 29 3.32 -2.48 1.83
CA ASN A 29 2.49 -1.54 2.56
C ASN A 29 2.91 -1.51 4.04
N MET A 30 3.34 -0.35 4.51
CA MET A 30 3.69 -0.12 5.91
C MET A 30 2.50 0.30 6.77
N GLY A 31 1.34 0.55 6.15
CA GLY A 31 0.09 0.86 6.82
C GLY A 31 -0.39 2.28 6.58
N GLU A 32 -1.60 2.53 7.09
CA GLU A 32 -2.23 3.84 7.14
C GLU A 32 -2.04 4.45 8.53
N TYR A 33 -1.52 5.67 8.57
CA TYR A 33 -1.18 6.42 9.77
C TYR A 33 -1.96 7.75 9.82
N ASP A 34 -2.10 8.28 11.03
CA ASP A 34 -2.64 9.63 11.23
C ASP A 34 -1.61 10.66 10.76
N GLY A 35 -2.06 11.63 9.96
CA GLY A 35 -1.28 12.79 9.57
C GLY A 35 -1.00 13.73 10.74
N ILE A 36 -0.15 14.73 10.51
CA ILE A 36 0.30 15.66 11.55
C ILE A 36 -0.70 16.82 11.65
N VAL A 37 -1.13 17.13 12.88
CA VAL A 37 -1.90 18.33 13.20
C VAL A 37 -0.94 19.39 13.74
N LEU A 38 -0.74 20.46 12.98
CA LEU A 38 0.05 21.62 13.39
C LEU A 38 -0.83 22.67 14.06
N PRO A 39 -0.24 23.67 14.75
CA PRO A 39 -0.98 24.85 15.19
C PRO A 39 -1.80 25.49 14.07
N ASN A 40 -2.89 26.18 14.43
CA ASN A 40 -3.85 26.79 13.51
C ASN A 40 -4.59 25.77 12.62
N ASP A 41 -4.78 24.54 13.11
CA ASP A 41 -5.49 23.46 12.42
C ASP A 41 -4.93 23.07 11.05
N LYS A 42 -3.66 23.40 10.77
CA LYS A 42 -3.00 22.98 9.53
C LYS A 42 -2.73 21.48 9.60
N ILE A 43 -3.27 20.74 8.63
CA ILE A 43 -3.08 19.29 8.54
C ILE A 43 -2.03 18.98 7.48
N ILE A 44 -1.07 18.12 7.84
CA ILE A 44 -0.11 17.55 6.92
C ILE A 44 -0.45 16.07 6.72
N THR A 45 -0.68 15.70 5.47
CA THR A 45 -0.97 14.32 5.02
C THR A 45 -0.21 14.04 3.73
N GLY A 46 0.07 12.79 3.43
CA GLY A 46 0.83 12.44 2.25
C GLY A 46 1.28 10.99 2.27
N MET A 47 2.11 10.65 1.29
CA MET A 47 2.75 9.34 1.19
C MET A 47 4.25 9.52 1.37
N VAL A 48 4.88 8.60 2.09
CA VAL A 48 6.33 8.50 2.16
C VAL A 48 6.72 7.14 1.60
N THR A 49 7.70 7.14 0.70
CA THR A 49 8.31 5.94 0.15
C THR A 49 9.73 5.83 0.70
N ALA A 50 10.07 4.67 1.24
CA ALA A 50 11.44 4.29 1.57
C ALA A 50 11.90 3.21 0.59
N THR A 51 12.91 3.51 -0.22
CA THR A 51 13.57 2.53 -1.06
C THR A 51 14.72 1.92 -0.27
N ALA A 52 14.63 0.63 0.03
CA ALA A 52 15.68 -0.11 0.71
C ALA A 52 16.51 -0.91 -0.30
N PHE A 53 17.83 -0.86 -0.13
CA PHE A 53 18.79 -1.69 -0.85
C PHE A 53 19.15 -2.86 0.06
N ILE A 54 18.88 -4.07 -0.42
CA ILE A 54 18.87 -5.31 0.36
C ILE A 54 19.90 -6.26 -0.21
N ASN A 55 20.76 -6.81 0.64
CA ASN A 55 21.76 -7.80 0.21
C ASN A 55 21.19 -9.23 0.08
N GLU A 56 22.02 -10.16 -0.35
CA GLU A 56 21.63 -11.56 -0.60
C GLU A 56 21.15 -12.29 0.68
N GLN A 57 21.52 -11.79 1.85
CA GLN A 57 21.09 -12.32 3.14
C GLN A 57 19.79 -11.68 3.64
N GLY A 58 19.25 -10.68 2.94
CA GLY A 58 18.00 -10.01 3.33
C GLY A 58 18.18 -8.86 4.32
N HIS A 59 19.42 -8.41 4.53
CA HIS A 59 19.71 -7.25 5.36
C HIS A 59 19.62 -5.96 4.54
N ILE A 60 19.04 -4.93 5.13
CA ILE A 60 18.97 -3.59 4.56
C ILE A 60 20.30 -2.88 4.80
N GLU A 61 21.01 -2.55 3.73
CA GLU A 61 22.33 -1.89 3.79
C GLU A 61 22.24 -0.37 3.61
N GLN A 62 21.28 0.08 2.80
CA GLN A 62 21.04 1.49 2.52
C GLN A 62 19.54 1.75 2.38
N THR A 63 19.12 2.96 2.73
CA THR A 63 17.73 3.43 2.53
C THR A 63 17.72 4.83 1.95
N GLU A 64 16.84 5.05 0.98
CA GLU A 64 16.52 6.35 0.43
C GLU A 64 15.07 6.69 0.74
N TRP A 65 14.83 7.89 1.26
CA TRP A 65 13.50 8.31 1.71
C TRP A 65 13.00 9.46 0.86
N GLN A 66 11.79 9.31 0.32
CA GLN A 66 11.13 10.29 -0.54
C GLN A 66 9.73 10.59 -0.02
N GLY A 67 9.38 11.86 0.09
CA GLY A 67 8.06 12.30 0.51
C GLY A 67 8.10 13.75 0.98
N GLU A 68 6.97 14.43 0.83
CA GLU A 68 6.80 15.81 1.29
C GLU A 68 5.53 15.94 2.13
N PRO A 69 5.55 16.77 3.19
CA PRO A 69 6.71 17.51 3.67
C PRO A 69 7.65 16.66 4.55
N GLN A 70 8.85 17.16 4.81
CA GLN A 70 9.92 16.46 5.55
C GLN A 70 9.52 15.95 6.95
N GLU A 71 8.50 16.53 7.58
CA GLU A 71 7.95 16.05 8.85
C GLU A 71 7.38 14.63 8.74
N LEU A 72 6.76 14.28 7.60
CA LEU A 72 6.26 12.92 7.36
C LEU A 72 7.40 11.94 7.14
N VAL A 73 8.49 12.39 6.50
CA VAL A 73 9.70 11.57 6.32
C VAL A 73 10.31 11.23 7.68
N LYS A 74 10.50 12.24 8.55
CA LYS A 74 10.99 12.03 9.92
C LYS A 74 10.09 11.11 10.74
N LEU A 75 8.77 11.23 10.58
CA LEU A 75 7.82 10.35 11.26
C LEU A 75 7.98 8.89 10.79
N SER A 76 8.12 8.68 9.48
CA SER A 76 8.31 7.35 8.89
C SER A 76 9.64 6.71 9.29
N GLN A 77 10.71 7.50 9.36
CA GLN A 77 12.01 7.05 9.85
C GLN A 77 11.96 6.58 11.31
N ARG A 78 11.14 7.20 12.16
CA ARG A 78 10.92 6.76 13.55
C ARG A 78 10.10 5.47 13.63
N THR A 79 9.12 5.30 12.74
CA THR A 79 8.39 4.03 12.61
C THR A 79 9.34 2.91 12.20
N GLY A 80 10.31 3.22 11.33
CA GLY A 80 11.35 2.30 10.91
C GLY A 80 10.93 1.33 9.81
N LEU A 81 11.92 0.62 9.28
CA LEU A 81 11.74 -0.48 8.34
C LEU A 81 11.88 -1.83 9.07
N PRO A 82 11.36 -2.93 8.52
CA PRO A 82 11.62 -4.25 9.07
C PRO A 82 13.12 -4.55 9.12
N ALA A 83 13.58 -5.19 10.20
CA ALA A 83 14.99 -5.55 10.38
C ALA A 83 15.50 -6.60 9.38
N TYR A 84 14.57 -7.34 8.75
CA TYR A 84 14.84 -8.38 7.77
C TYR A 84 13.81 -8.30 6.64
N VAL A 85 14.27 -8.47 5.41
CA VAL A 85 13.45 -8.59 4.22
C VAL A 85 13.81 -9.89 3.53
N GLU A 86 12.80 -10.66 3.10
CA GLU A 86 13.06 -11.87 2.34
C GLU A 86 13.92 -11.54 1.10
N PRO A 87 15.06 -12.23 0.89
CA PRO A 87 15.92 -12.00 -0.25
C PRO A 87 15.19 -12.27 -1.55
N TYR A 88 15.41 -11.41 -2.54
CA TYR A 88 14.96 -11.67 -3.90
C TYR A 88 15.61 -12.96 -4.42
N GLN A 89 14.81 -13.80 -5.08
CA GLN A 89 15.29 -15.03 -5.69
C GLN A 89 15.54 -14.79 -7.18
N SER A 90 16.81 -14.78 -7.58
CA SER A 90 17.18 -14.78 -9.00
C SER A 90 17.18 -16.21 -9.49
N CYS A 91 16.34 -16.51 -10.48
CA CYS A 91 16.17 -17.85 -10.99
C CYS A 91 16.70 -17.99 -12.43
N THR A 92 17.51 -19.01 -12.66
CA THR A 92 17.99 -19.42 -13.98
C THR A 92 17.52 -20.83 -14.30
N TYR A 93 17.45 -21.17 -15.60
CA TYR A 93 17.12 -22.52 -16.04
C TYR A 93 18.41 -23.28 -16.35
N ASP A 94 18.64 -24.39 -15.66
CA ASP A 94 19.72 -25.31 -15.96
C ASP A 94 19.23 -26.33 -16.99
N GLU A 95 19.69 -26.19 -18.23
CA GLU A 95 19.35 -27.11 -19.32
C GLU A 95 19.87 -28.53 -19.07
N THR A 96 20.99 -28.69 -18.35
CA THR A 96 21.61 -29.99 -18.10
C THR A 96 20.83 -30.81 -17.07
N GLN A 97 20.30 -30.13 -16.05
CA GLN A 97 19.49 -30.74 -14.99
C GLN A 97 17.99 -30.64 -15.27
N THR A 98 17.59 -29.96 -16.35
CA THR A 98 16.20 -29.66 -16.70
C THR A 98 15.42 -29.06 -15.53
N GLN A 99 16.06 -28.21 -14.74
CA GLN A 99 15.45 -27.61 -13.55
C GLN A 99 15.69 -26.10 -13.46
N GLN A 100 14.77 -25.43 -12.78
CA GLN A 100 14.96 -24.05 -12.38
C GLN A 100 15.75 -23.99 -11.08
N ILE A 101 16.85 -23.24 -11.08
CA ILE A 101 17.70 -23.00 -9.92
C ILE A 101 17.50 -21.56 -9.49
N CYS A 102 17.10 -21.35 -8.24
CA CYS A 102 16.92 -20.02 -7.68
C CYS A 102 17.94 -19.79 -6.57
N THR A 103 18.64 -18.65 -6.62
CA THR A 103 19.58 -18.24 -5.59
C THR A 103 19.20 -16.85 -5.06
N PRO A 104 19.36 -16.61 -3.75
CA PRO A 104 19.24 -15.27 -3.20
C PRO A 104 20.16 -14.28 -3.94
N SER A 105 19.65 -13.09 -4.25
CA SER A 105 20.46 -12.02 -4.83
C SER A 105 20.11 -10.68 -4.20
N ALA A 106 21.04 -9.72 -4.29
CA ALA A 106 20.79 -8.35 -3.89
C ALA A 106 19.62 -7.75 -4.69
N SER A 107 18.88 -6.84 -4.08
CA SER A 107 17.65 -6.29 -4.64
C SER A 107 17.26 -4.96 -4.01
N GLN A 108 16.21 -4.33 -4.55
CA GLN A 108 15.57 -3.17 -3.96
C GLN A 108 14.13 -3.47 -3.58
N LYS A 109 13.63 -2.80 -2.54
CA LYS A 109 12.22 -2.85 -2.18
C LYS A 109 11.73 -1.50 -1.71
N GLU A 110 10.58 -1.08 -2.25
CA GLU A 110 9.88 0.11 -1.78
C GLU A 110 8.96 -0.23 -0.60
N PHE A 111 9.05 0.54 0.47
CA PHE A 111 8.13 0.52 1.61
C PHE A 111 7.32 1.81 1.59
N ARG A 112 5.99 1.70 1.60
CA ARG A 112 5.11 2.88 1.51
C ARG A 112 4.30 3.09 2.78
N PHE A 113 4.36 4.31 3.30
CA PHE A 113 3.61 4.79 4.46
C PHE A 113 2.54 5.77 3.99
N PHE A 114 1.29 5.54 4.39
CA PHE A 114 0.17 6.38 3.98
C PHE A 114 -0.33 7.23 5.16
N TYR A 115 -0.07 8.53 5.14
CA TYR A 115 -0.55 9.47 6.15
C TYR A 115 -1.83 10.15 5.68
N THR A 116 -2.93 9.92 6.39
CA THR A 116 -4.26 10.44 6.05
C THR A 116 -4.78 11.38 7.13
N LEU A 117 -5.92 12.03 6.89
CA LEU A 117 -6.54 12.85 7.93
C LEU A 117 -6.79 12.01 9.20
N PRO A 118 -6.35 12.49 10.39
CA PRO A 118 -6.51 11.75 11.63
C PRO A 118 -7.94 11.27 11.85
N LYS A 119 -8.11 10.03 12.33
CA LYS A 119 -9.41 9.37 12.43
C LYS A 119 -10.50 10.25 13.07
N HIS A 120 -10.15 10.94 14.15
CA HIS A 120 -11.08 11.78 14.90
C HIS A 120 -11.59 13.01 14.12
N LEU A 121 -10.84 13.48 13.11
CA LEU A 121 -11.21 14.62 12.26
C LEU A 121 -11.96 14.21 10.98
N ARG A 122 -12.00 12.92 10.65
CA ARG A 122 -12.58 12.42 9.38
C ARG A 122 -14.06 12.73 9.19
N LYS A 123 -14.80 12.97 10.28
CA LYS A 123 -16.24 13.32 10.24
C LYS A 123 -16.50 14.72 9.69
N GLU A 124 -15.51 15.61 9.81
CA GLU A 124 -15.59 16.99 9.34
C GLU A 124 -15.07 17.16 7.91
N ALA A 125 -14.47 16.12 7.35
CA ALA A 125 -13.92 16.16 6.00
C ALA A 125 -15.00 15.88 4.95
N PHE A 126 -15.01 16.70 3.91
CA PHE A 126 -15.82 16.50 2.73
C PHE A 126 -15.08 15.67 1.69
N THR A 127 -15.78 14.75 1.02
CA THR A 127 -15.23 13.92 -0.07
C THR A 127 -16.20 13.96 -1.24
N LYS A 128 -15.68 14.12 -2.46
CA LYS A 128 -16.50 13.90 -3.65
C LYS A 128 -16.82 12.40 -3.77
N PRO A 129 -18.06 12.02 -4.13
CA PRO A 129 -18.39 10.62 -4.40
C PRO A 129 -17.47 10.06 -5.49
N VAL A 130 -16.89 8.90 -5.24
CA VAL A 130 -16.13 8.15 -6.24
C VAL A 130 -17.10 7.19 -6.93
N LYS A 131 -17.26 7.35 -8.25
CA LYS A 131 -18.07 6.48 -9.08
C LYS A 131 -17.14 5.69 -9.99
N ILE A 132 -17.08 4.37 -9.79
CA ILE A 132 -16.33 3.46 -10.66
C ILE A 132 -17.32 2.79 -11.60
N GLN A 133 -17.05 2.86 -12.90
CA GLN A 133 -17.82 2.11 -13.88
C GLN A 133 -17.50 0.62 -13.73
N SER A 134 -18.52 -0.22 -13.71
CA SER A 134 -18.33 -1.67 -13.64
C SER A 134 -17.50 -2.14 -14.84
N PRO A 135 -16.37 -2.84 -14.62
CA PRO A 135 -15.57 -3.35 -15.74
C PRO A 135 -16.37 -4.37 -16.56
N PRO A 136 -16.12 -4.45 -17.88
CA PRO A 136 -16.61 -5.57 -18.67
C PRO A 136 -16.03 -6.87 -18.12
N TYR A 137 -16.85 -7.92 -18.10
CA TYR A 137 -16.41 -9.25 -17.69
C TYR A 137 -15.41 -9.80 -18.72
N PRO A 138 -14.18 -10.24 -18.33
CA PRO A 138 -13.24 -10.82 -19.27
C PRO A 138 -13.79 -12.12 -19.90
N ALA A 139 -13.87 -12.20 -21.23
CA ALA A 139 -14.50 -13.32 -21.95
C ALA A 139 -13.96 -14.70 -21.52
N LEU A 140 -12.64 -14.86 -21.41
CA LEU A 140 -12.04 -16.13 -20.98
C LEU A 140 -12.32 -16.46 -19.49
N ALA A 141 -12.47 -15.44 -18.65
CA ALA A 141 -12.87 -15.64 -17.26
C ALA A 141 -14.33 -16.11 -17.19
N GLN A 142 -15.19 -15.53 -18.03
CA GLN A 142 -16.60 -15.92 -18.15
C GLN A 142 -16.73 -17.36 -18.64
N GLU A 143 -16.01 -17.73 -19.71
CA GLU A 143 -15.98 -19.10 -20.24
C GLU A 143 -15.50 -20.12 -19.20
N LYS A 144 -14.55 -19.73 -18.35
CA LYS A 144 -13.97 -20.58 -17.29
C LYS A 144 -14.75 -20.56 -15.97
N GLY A 145 -15.86 -19.82 -15.88
CA GLY A 145 -16.63 -19.74 -14.65
C GLY A 145 -15.92 -19.00 -13.50
N GLU A 146 -14.99 -18.08 -13.79
CA GLU A 146 -14.13 -17.44 -12.80
C GLU A 146 -14.85 -16.27 -12.10
N GLU A 147 -15.36 -16.49 -10.89
CA GLU A 147 -15.99 -15.42 -10.08
C GLU A 147 -15.11 -14.96 -8.92
N GLY A 148 -15.36 -13.76 -8.41
CA GLY A 148 -14.64 -13.27 -7.23
C GLY A 148 -14.81 -11.78 -6.98
N THR A 149 -14.21 -11.30 -5.89
CA THR A 149 -14.17 -9.87 -5.55
C THR A 149 -12.72 -9.41 -5.43
N VAL A 150 -12.38 -8.38 -6.19
CA VAL A 150 -11.11 -7.67 -6.11
C VAL A 150 -11.30 -6.45 -5.23
N ILE A 151 -10.39 -6.18 -4.30
CA ILE A 151 -10.39 -4.92 -3.55
C ILE A 151 -9.20 -4.09 -4.02
N ILE A 152 -9.49 -2.97 -4.70
CA ILE A 152 -8.49 -2.00 -5.12
C ILE A 152 -8.38 -0.91 -4.06
N GLY A 153 -7.17 -0.72 -3.53
CA GLY A 153 -6.79 0.42 -2.74
C GLY A 153 -6.46 1.62 -3.63
N ALA A 154 -6.95 2.80 -3.25
CA ALA A 154 -6.57 4.05 -3.89
C ALA A 154 -6.18 5.08 -2.84
N PHE A 155 -4.90 5.46 -2.81
CA PHE A 155 -4.41 6.56 -1.97
C PHE A 155 -4.34 7.83 -2.80
N VAL A 156 -5.09 8.86 -2.37
CA VAL A 156 -5.14 10.15 -3.05
C VAL A 156 -4.44 11.19 -2.17
N PRO A 157 -3.21 11.63 -2.51
CA PRO A 157 -2.52 12.70 -1.79
C PRO A 157 -3.20 14.07 -2.02
N PRO A 158 -2.82 15.14 -1.30
CA PRO A 158 -3.37 16.47 -1.50
C PRO A 158 -3.22 17.00 -2.94
N THR A 159 -2.22 16.50 -3.67
CA THR A 159 -1.96 16.84 -5.09
C THR A 159 -2.95 16.19 -6.06
N GLY A 160 -3.69 15.15 -5.64
CA GLY A 160 -4.60 14.38 -6.49
C GLY A 160 -3.96 13.25 -7.30
N SER A 161 -2.62 13.17 -7.35
CA SER A 161 -1.91 12.10 -8.06
C SER A 161 -2.08 10.76 -7.34
N THR A 162 -3.05 9.97 -7.79
CA THR A 162 -3.54 8.79 -7.06
C THR A 162 -2.59 7.61 -7.21
N PHE A 163 -2.22 6.99 -6.08
CA PHE A 163 -1.52 5.71 -6.06
C PHE A 163 -2.54 4.56 -5.92
N LEU A 164 -2.59 3.67 -6.93
CA LEU A 164 -3.48 2.50 -6.95
C LEU A 164 -2.72 1.23 -6.61
N TYR A 165 -3.37 0.32 -5.90
CA TYR A 165 -2.82 -0.99 -5.57
C TYR A 165 -3.90 -2.02 -5.28
N THR A 166 -3.58 -3.32 -5.42
CA THR A 166 -4.49 -4.40 -5.05
C THR A 166 -4.34 -4.73 -3.57
N ILE A 167 -5.41 -4.57 -2.80
CA ILE A 167 -5.48 -4.97 -1.38
C ILE A 167 -5.82 -6.46 -1.29
N LYS A 168 -6.77 -6.91 -2.12
CA LYS A 168 -7.21 -8.31 -2.16
C LYS A 168 -7.44 -8.73 -3.60
N SER A 169 -6.80 -9.83 -4.00
CA SER A 169 -7.03 -10.51 -5.28
C SER A 169 -8.35 -11.28 -5.24
N SER A 170 -8.99 -11.41 -6.40
CA SER A 170 -10.09 -12.35 -6.63
C SER A 170 -9.65 -13.82 -6.61
N GLY A 171 -8.35 -14.10 -6.74
CA GLY A 171 -7.80 -15.42 -7.06
C GLY A 171 -7.53 -15.61 -8.56
N PHE A 172 -8.01 -14.71 -9.42
CA PHE A 172 -7.88 -14.81 -10.87
C PHE A 172 -7.26 -13.55 -11.48
N ARG A 173 -6.06 -13.69 -12.07
CA ARG A 173 -5.29 -12.57 -12.66
C ARG A 173 -6.08 -11.75 -13.69
N ARG A 174 -7.00 -12.39 -14.44
CA ARG A 174 -7.85 -11.72 -15.43
C ARG A 174 -8.83 -10.74 -14.79
N LEU A 175 -9.50 -11.17 -13.72
CA LEU A 175 -10.44 -10.33 -12.97
C LEU A 175 -9.71 -9.19 -12.25
N ASP A 176 -8.55 -9.50 -11.64
CA ASP A 176 -7.71 -8.49 -10.97
C ASP A 176 -7.27 -7.38 -11.94
N LYS A 177 -6.83 -7.77 -13.15
CA LYS A 177 -6.46 -6.81 -14.19
C LYS A 177 -7.66 -5.96 -14.62
N ALA A 178 -8.83 -6.58 -14.84
CA ALA A 178 -10.04 -5.86 -15.23
C ALA A 178 -10.50 -4.87 -14.15
N ALA A 179 -10.48 -5.27 -12.88
CA ALA A 179 -10.78 -4.40 -11.74
C ALA A 179 -9.81 -3.21 -11.65
N TYR A 180 -8.50 -3.47 -11.72
CA TYR A 180 -7.50 -2.41 -11.69
C TYR A 180 -7.69 -1.43 -12.85
N SER A 181 -7.91 -1.93 -14.07
CA SER A 181 -8.14 -1.09 -15.26
C SER A 181 -9.38 -0.20 -15.12
N ALA A 182 -10.48 -0.68 -14.54
CA ALA A 182 -11.67 0.14 -14.31
C ALA A 182 -11.43 1.29 -13.33
N VAL A 183 -10.71 1.04 -12.23
CA VAL A 183 -10.35 2.11 -11.28
C VAL A 183 -9.38 3.10 -11.92
N HIS A 184 -8.37 2.60 -12.64
CA HIS A 184 -7.40 3.43 -13.33
C HIS A 184 -8.05 4.33 -14.40
N ALA A 185 -9.03 3.84 -15.14
CA ALA A 185 -9.79 4.62 -16.12
C ALA A 185 -10.68 5.70 -15.46
N SER A 186 -10.92 5.62 -14.16
CA SER A 186 -11.70 6.59 -13.39
C SER A 186 -10.84 7.70 -12.75
N LEU A 187 -9.54 7.73 -13.04
CA LEU A 187 -8.62 8.77 -12.56
C LEU A 187 -8.82 10.12 -13.29
N PRO A 188 -8.54 11.25 -12.64
CA PRO A 188 -8.05 11.38 -11.27
C PRO A 188 -9.17 11.24 -10.22
N LEU A 189 -8.86 10.60 -9.10
CA LEU A 189 -9.67 10.72 -7.89
C LEU A 189 -9.36 12.03 -7.17
N HIS A 190 -10.29 12.49 -6.33
CA HIS A 190 -10.13 13.74 -5.62
C HIS A 190 -9.72 13.52 -4.15
N PRO A 191 -8.81 14.34 -3.61
CA PRO A 191 -8.51 14.33 -2.18
C PRO A 191 -9.75 14.72 -1.38
N ALA A 192 -9.72 14.40 -0.08
CA ALA A 192 -10.71 14.96 0.83
C ALA A 192 -10.43 16.44 1.07
N THR A 193 -11.44 17.19 1.49
CA THR A 193 -11.30 18.59 1.89
C THR A 193 -11.64 18.72 3.37
N TYR A 194 -10.70 19.20 4.17
CA TYR A 194 -10.91 19.52 5.58
C TYR A 194 -10.60 20.99 5.81
N LYS A 195 -11.54 21.76 6.38
CA LYS A 195 -11.42 23.21 6.57
C LYS A 195 -10.91 23.96 5.31
N LYS A 196 -11.46 23.59 4.15
CA LYS A 196 -11.11 24.13 2.81
C LYS A 196 -9.70 23.78 2.31
N GLN A 197 -8.95 22.93 3.02
CA GLN A 197 -7.63 22.45 2.60
C GLN A 197 -7.72 21.00 2.07
N PRO A 198 -7.04 20.67 0.95
CA PRO A 198 -6.98 19.30 0.47
C PRO A 198 -6.12 18.45 1.41
N VAL A 199 -6.64 17.29 1.81
CA VAL A 199 -5.97 16.32 2.68
C VAL A 199 -6.06 14.93 2.07
N ALA A 200 -5.03 14.11 2.31
CA ALA A 200 -4.95 12.79 1.74
C ALA A 200 -6.03 11.86 2.29
N ILE A 201 -6.49 10.96 1.44
CA ILE A 201 -7.51 9.96 1.77
C ILE A 201 -7.17 8.63 1.10
N ALA A 202 -7.50 7.53 1.77
CA ALA A 202 -7.44 6.19 1.22
C ALA A 202 -8.86 5.64 0.99
N TYR A 203 -9.08 5.04 -0.18
CA TYR A 203 -10.31 4.34 -0.53
C TYR A 203 -10.05 2.83 -0.67
N GLN A 204 -11.06 2.03 -0.34
CA GLN A 204 -11.15 0.62 -0.70
C GLN A 204 -12.33 0.44 -1.66
N ILE A 205 -12.03 -0.05 -2.87
CA ILE A 205 -12.98 -0.13 -3.97
C ILE A 205 -13.21 -1.62 -4.27
N PRO A 206 -14.30 -2.21 -3.77
CA PRO A 206 -14.62 -3.62 -4.01
C PRO A 206 -15.27 -3.82 -5.38
N ILE A 207 -14.62 -4.52 -6.30
CA ILE A 207 -15.18 -4.86 -7.62
C ILE A 207 -15.55 -6.34 -7.61
N LYS A 208 -16.86 -6.62 -7.64
CA LYS A 208 -17.41 -7.97 -7.68
C LYS A 208 -17.62 -8.40 -9.14
N PHE A 209 -17.09 -9.56 -9.50
CA PHE A 209 -17.45 -10.29 -10.71
C PHE A 209 -18.34 -11.46 -10.33
N SER A 210 -19.55 -11.49 -10.89
CA SER A 210 -20.50 -12.58 -10.71
C SER A 210 -21.16 -12.91 -12.04
N LEU A 211 -21.43 -14.20 -12.26
CA LEU A 211 -22.08 -14.75 -13.44
C LEU A 211 -23.60 -14.82 -13.29
N GLU A 212 -24.11 -14.68 -12.05
CA GLU A 212 -25.54 -14.55 -11.79
C GLU A 212 -26.06 -13.26 -12.42
N SER A 213 -27.15 -13.35 -13.20
CA SER A 213 -27.76 -12.22 -13.89
C SER A 213 -28.50 -11.32 -12.90
N GLU A 214 -27.86 -10.24 -12.46
CA GLU A 214 -28.59 -9.07 -11.95
C GLU A 214 -28.52 -7.95 -13.00
N PRO A 215 -29.64 -7.30 -13.35
CA PRO A 215 -29.68 -6.29 -14.41
C PRO A 215 -28.73 -5.13 -14.07
N SER A 216 -27.90 -4.81 -15.06
CA SER A 216 -26.79 -3.86 -15.01
C SER A 216 -27.25 -2.42 -14.75
N THR A 217 -27.44 -2.06 -13.48
CA THR A 217 -27.41 -0.66 -13.02
C THR A 217 -27.10 -0.62 -11.53
N ASP A 218 -25.84 -0.81 -11.13
CA ASP A 218 -25.37 -0.10 -9.94
C ASP A 218 -23.86 0.15 -10.01
N SER A 219 -23.50 1.40 -9.77
CA SER A 219 -22.13 1.84 -9.62
C SER A 219 -21.52 1.25 -8.36
N THR A 220 -20.35 0.62 -8.47
CA THR A 220 -19.56 0.27 -7.29
C THR A 220 -19.20 1.53 -6.52
N LYS A 221 -19.79 1.70 -5.34
CA LYS A 221 -19.45 2.77 -4.40
C LYS A 221 -18.13 2.45 -3.73
N ALA A 222 -17.14 3.35 -3.86
CA ALA A 222 -15.91 3.24 -3.08
C ALA A 222 -16.26 3.34 -1.59
N GLU A 223 -15.80 2.38 -0.80
CA GLU A 223 -15.94 2.43 0.65
C GLU A 223 -14.71 3.14 1.24
N LYS A 224 -14.96 4.13 2.09
CA LYS A 224 -13.89 4.79 2.83
C LYS A 224 -13.40 3.82 3.89
N THR A 225 -12.09 3.61 4.01
CA THR A 225 -11.54 2.83 5.13
C THR A 225 -11.84 3.57 6.44
N ILE A 226 -12.94 3.19 7.08
CA ILE A 226 -13.26 3.54 8.45
C ILE A 226 -13.06 2.24 9.22
N ASP A 227 -11.86 2.12 9.79
CA ASP A 227 -11.54 1.19 10.88
C ASP A 227 -11.48 -0.32 10.53
N SER A 228 -10.25 -0.84 10.39
CA SER A 228 -9.96 -2.27 10.56
C SER A 228 -8.73 -2.48 11.45
N THR A 229 -8.79 -2.00 12.70
CA THR A 229 -7.99 -2.63 13.74
C THR A 229 -8.56 -4.02 13.97
N GLN A 230 -7.78 -5.03 13.59
CA GLN A 230 -8.06 -6.44 13.85
C GLN A 230 -8.41 -6.65 15.32
N LYS A 231 -9.67 -7.02 15.55
CA LYS A 231 -10.16 -7.59 16.80
C LYS A 231 -9.73 -9.05 16.87
N THR A 232 -8.60 -9.34 17.52
CA THR A 232 -8.27 -10.68 17.97
C THR A 232 -8.86 -10.93 19.36
N THR A 233 -9.91 -11.77 19.34
CA THR A 233 -10.18 -12.86 20.30
C THR A 233 -10.21 -12.57 21.80
N LYS A 234 -11.44 -12.52 22.36
CA LYS A 234 -11.82 -13.46 23.44
C LYS A 234 -13.33 -13.58 23.55
N ASN A 235 -13.87 -14.57 22.83
CA ASN A 235 -15.15 -15.15 23.17
C ASN A 235 -14.85 -16.40 24.00
N THR A 236 -15.03 -16.33 25.32
CA THR A 236 -15.10 -17.53 26.17
C THR A 236 -16.33 -17.42 27.05
N LYS A 237 -17.45 -17.83 26.47
CA LYS A 237 -18.70 -18.11 27.15
C LYS A 237 -18.47 -19.34 28.04
N LYS A 238 -18.27 -19.16 29.36
CA LYS A 238 -18.26 -20.26 30.35
C LYS A 238 -19.65 -20.39 30.98
N PRO A 239 -20.20 -21.61 31.19
CA PRO A 239 -21.59 -21.79 31.56
C PRO A 239 -21.88 -21.43 33.03
N LYS A 240 -23.09 -20.92 33.28
CA LYS A 240 -23.69 -20.74 34.61
C LYS A 240 -23.78 -22.09 35.33
N ARG A 241 -23.04 -22.25 36.43
CA ARG A 241 -23.25 -23.35 37.39
C ARG A 241 -24.47 -23.02 38.25
N LYS A 242 -25.56 -23.76 38.07
CA LYS A 242 -26.77 -23.68 38.90
C LYS A 242 -26.43 -24.07 40.34
N LYS A 243 -26.87 -23.23 41.29
CA LYS A 243 -26.92 -23.55 42.72
C LYS A 243 -27.95 -24.65 42.94
N ALA A 244 -27.55 -25.73 43.61
CA ALA A 244 -28.47 -26.65 44.28
C ALA A 244 -28.33 -26.44 45.80
N LYS A 245 -29.40 -25.97 46.42
CA LYS A 245 -29.72 -26.20 47.84
C LYS A 245 -29.83 -27.72 48.05
N ASN A 246 -29.34 -28.29 49.16
CA ASN A 246 -30.20 -28.60 50.32
C ASN A 246 -29.46 -29.35 51.47
N THR A 247 -29.73 -28.87 52.70
CA THR A 247 -30.01 -29.57 53.99
C THR A 247 -29.06 -30.54 54.71
N LYS A 248 -29.00 -30.29 56.04
CA LYS A 248 -28.83 -31.20 57.20
C LYS A 248 -27.42 -31.77 57.39
N LYS A 249 -26.81 -31.78 58.58
CA LYS A 249 -27.30 -31.75 59.97
C LYS A 249 -26.18 -31.15 60.84
#